data_AF-A0A381WIL9-F1
#
_entry.id   AF-A0A381WIL9-F1
#
_cell.length_a   1.000
_cell.length_b   1.000
_cell.length_c   1.000
_cell.angle_alpha   90.00
_cell.angle_beta   90.00
_cell.angle_gamma   90.00
#
_symmetry.space_group_name_H-M   'P 1'
#
loop_
_entity.id
_entity.type
_entity.pdbx_description
1 polymer ?
#
loop_
_entity_poly.entity_id
_entity_poly.type
_entity_poly.pdbx_seq_one_letter_code
_entity_poly.pdbx_strand_id
1 'polypeptide(L)'
;MVAIGAPEAAISVVYHGIDDANPDPESSKFIRAELLENFGSAERVIVGTVGRLAIQKGIDILIRALEFLPVNHCVVVVGADDGEGRRLANLAAELQ
;
A
#
# COMPACT_ATOMS: atom_id res chain seq x y z
N MET A 1 -21.11 4.87 -10.58
CA MET A 1 -20.42 5.00 -11.87
C MET A 1 -20.74 6.36 -12.44
N VAL A 2 -19.77 7.11 -12.94
CA VAL A 2 -20.00 8.44 -13.55
C VAL A 2 -19.35 8.41 -14.93
N ALA A 3 -20.11 8.70 -15.97
CA ALA A 3 -19.65 8.77 -17.35
C ALA A 3 -20.13 10.06 -18.00
N ILE A 4 -19.29 10.67 -18.85
CA ILE A 4 -19.64 11.86 -19.63
C ILE A 4 -19.56 11.47 -21.11
N GLY A 5 -20.65 11.67 -21.86
CA GLY A 5 -20.70 11.45 -23.31
C GLY A 5 -20.84 10.00 -23.79
N ALA A 6 -20.95 9.02 -22.88
CA ALA A 6 -21.18 7.62 -23.21
C ALA A 6 -22.58 7.15 -22.74
N PRO A 7 -23.34 6.42 -23.57
CA PRO A 7 -24.58 5.78 -23.11
C PRO A 7 -24.28 4.77 -22.00
N GLU A 8 -24.99 4.84 -20.87
CA GLU A 8 -24.77 3.95 -19.74
C GLU A 8 -24.90 2.47 -20.11
N ALA A 9 -25.84 2.14 -21.01
CA ALA A 9 -26.05 0.79 -21.54
C ALA A 9 -24.85 0.22 -22.31
N ALA A 10 -23.90 1.07 -22.74
CA ALA A 10 -22.69 0.65 -23.43
C ALA A 10 -21.50 0.38 -22.47
N ILE A 11 -21.68 0.63 -21.17
CA ILE A 11 -20.62 0.46 -20.17
C ILE A 11 -20.84 -0.85 -19.42
N SER A 12 -19.83 -1.72 -19.41
CA SER A 12 -19.79 -2.92 -18.59
C SER A 12 -18.59 -2.91 -17.66
N VAL A 13 -18.79 -3.39 -16.43
CA VAL A 13 -17.70 -3.57 -15.47
C VAL A 13 -17.14 -4.96 -15.62
N VAL A 14 -15.83 -5.06 -15.83
CA VAL A 14 -15.09 -6.32 -15.78
C VAL A 14 -14.26 -6.33 -14.52
N TYR A 15 -14.58 -7.26 -13.62
CA TYR A 15 -13.78 -7.47 -12.41
C TYR A 15 -12.54 -8.29 -12.77
N HIS A 16 -11.37 -7.85 -12.33
CA HIS A 16 -10.15 -8.63 -12.49
C HIS A 16 -10.23 -9.91 -11.65
N GLY A 17 -9.70 -11.00 -12.20
CA GLY A 17 -9.45 -12.21 -11.42
C GLY A 17 -8.25 -12.04 -10.49
N ILE A 18 -8.21 -12.85 -9.45
CA ILE A 18 -7.03 -13.11 -8.62
C ILE A 18 -6.65 -14.58 -8.79
N ASP A 19 -5.36 -14.89 -8.67
CA ASP A 19 -4.91 -16.28 -8.61
C ASP A 19 -5.02 -16.77 -7.17
N ASP A 20 -5.96 -17.67 -6.89
CA ASP A 20 -6.18 -18.20 -5.54
C ASP A 20 -4.99 -19.04 -5.03
N ALA A 21 -4.10 -19.47 -5.93
CA ALA A 21 -2.88 -20.20 -5.58
C ALA A 21 -1.67 -19.27 -5.40
N ASN A 22 -1.73 -18.00 -5.86
CA ASN A 22 -0.60 -17.07 -5.78
C ASN A 22 -1.02 -15.65 -5.36
N PRO A 23 -0.48 -15.14 -4.24
CA PRO A 23 0.52 -15.75 -3.37
C PRO A 23 -0.05 -16.90 -2.51
N ASP A 24 0.78 -17.91 -2.20
CA ASP A 24 0.40 -19.02 -1.32
C ASP A 24 -0.03 -18.50 0.08
N PRO A 25 -1.29 -18.68 0.49
CA PRO A 25 -1.78 -18.20 1.77
C PRO A 25 -1.02 -18.78 2.97
N GLU A 26 -0.54 -20.03 2.90
CA GLU A 26 0.14 -20.68 4.03
C GLU A 26 1.56 -20.13 4.25
N SER A 27 2.21 -19.64 3.18
CA SER A 27 3.52 -18.97 3.28
C SER A 27 3.48 -17.70 4.16
N SER A 28 2.31 -17.08 4.31
CA SER A 28 2.12 -15.80 5.01
C SER A 28 2.51 -15.83 6.48
N LYS A 29 2.41 -16.97 7.18
CA LYS A 29 2.72 -17.06 8.62
C LYS A 29 4.21 -16.85 8.89
N PHE A 30 5.06 -17.46 8.07
CA PHE A 30 6.52 -17.33 8.18
C PHE A 30 6.99 -15.94 7.76
N ILE A 31 6.43 -15.42 6.67
CA ILE A 31 6.74 -14.08 6.16
C ILE A 31 6.35 -12.99 7.18
N ARG A 32 5.22 -13.14 7.88
CA ARG A 32 4.79 -12.17 8.89
C ARG A 32 5.76 -12.08 10.07
N ALA A 33 6.29 -13.20 10.54
CA ALA A 33 7.27 -13.21 11.63
C ALA A 33 8.55 -12.49 11.21
N GLU A 34 9.06 -12.79 10.01
CA GLU A 34 10.23 -12.14 9.43
C GLU A 34 10.03 -10.62 9.22
N LEU A 35 8.84 -10.19 8.77
CA LEU A 35 8.53 -8.76 8.62
C LEU A 35 8.50 -8.03 9.97
N LEU A 36 7.98 -8.67 11.02
CA LEU A 36 7.95 -8.08 12.35
C LEU A 36 9.37 -7.94 12.92
N GLU A 37 10.26 -8.89 12.68
CA GLU A 37 11.67 -8.80 13.08
C GLU A 37 12.42 -7.69 12.33
N ASN A 38 12.17 -7.54 11.02
CA ASN A 38 12.90 -6.57 10.19
C ASN A 38 12.37 -5.12 10.31
N PHE A 39 11.06 -4.93 10.48
CA PHE A 39 10.41 -3.61 10.42
C PHE A 39 9.80 -3.16 11.75
N GLY A 40 9.86 -3.98 12.82
CA GLY A 40 9.26 -3.61 14.09
C GLY A 40 9.65 -4.45 15.30
N SER A 41 8.78 -4.40 16.30
CA SER A 41 8.72 -5.34 17.42
C SER A 41 7.39 -6.08 17.34
N ALA A 42 7.22 -7.18 18.07
CA ALA A 42 5.96 -7.92 18.12
C ALA A 42 4.73 -7.07 18.52
N GLU A 43 4.95 -5.87 19.09
CA GLU A 43 3.92 -4.93 19.52
C GLU A 43 3.53 -3.88 18.45
N ARG A 44 4.26 -3.82 17.32
CA ARG A 44 3.98 -2.86 16.24
C ARG A 44 2.95 -3.39 15.25
N VAL A 45 2.11 -2.48 14.77
CA VAL A 45 1.17 -2.73 13.67
C VAL A 45 1.77 -2.19 12.37
N ILE A 46 2.01 -3.07 11.40
CA ILE A 46 2.55 -2.71 10.10
C ILE A 46 1.40 -2.46 9.11
N VAL A 47 1.32 -1.24 8.57
CA VAL A 47 0.45 -0.88 7.45
C VAL A 47 1.29 -0.90 6.18
N GLY A 48 1.13 -1.94 5.37
CA GLY A 48 1.91 -2.15 4.15
C GLY A 48 1.19 -1.69 2.89
N THR A 49 1.93 -1.11 1.95
CA THR A 49 1.49 -0.93 0.55
C THR A 49 2.58 -1.40 -0.41
N VAL A 50 2.16 -2.11 -1.47
CA VAL A 50 3.06 -2.65 -2.49
C VAL A 50 2.62 -2.18 -3.87
N GLY A 51 3.54 -1.58 -4.62
CA GLY A 51 3.29 -1.15 -6.00
C GLY A 51 4.25 -0.06 -6.45
N ARG A 52 4.13 0.36 -7.72
CA ARG A 52 4.95 1.47 -8.26
C ARG A 52 4.80 2.73 -7.39
N LEU A 53 5.93 3.38 -7.10
CA LEU A 53 5.96 4.61 -6.32
C LEU A 53 5.52 5.78 -7.21
N ALA A 54 4.21 6.00 -7.28
CA ALA A 54 3.59 7.05 -8.08
C ALA A 54 2.45 7.73 -7.30
N ILE A 55 2.26 9.03 -7.51
CA ILE A 55 1.23 9.84 -6.80
C ILE A 55 -0.17 9.22 -6.94
N GLN A 56 -0.51 8.69 -8.11
CA GLN A 56 -1.81 8.05 -8.38
C GLN A 56 -2.13 6.88 -7.44
N LYS A 57 -1.15 6.34 -6.72
CA LYS A 57 -1.33 5.28 -5.72
C LYS A 57 -1.68 5.80 -4.33
N GLY A 58 -1.69 7.11 -4.11
CA GLY A 58 -2.06 7.72 -2.83
C GLY A 58 -1.11 7.37 -1.67
N ILE A 59 0.16 7.06 -1.98
CA ILE A 59 1.16 6.68 -0.97
C ILE A 59 1.44 7.84 0.00
N ASP A 60 1.43 9.07 -0.51
CA ASP A 60 1.54 10.29 0.28
C ASP A 60 0.41 10.44 1.31
N ILE A 61 -0.81 10.05 0.93
CA ILE A 61 -1.97 10.03 1.83
C ILE A 61 -1.75 8.98 2.94
N LEU A 62 -1.26 7.80 2.58
CA LEU A 62 -0.95 6.75 3.56
C LEU A 62 0.14 7.18 4.55
N ILE A 63 1.20 7.86 4.07
CA ILE A 63 2.26 8.38 4.94
C ILE A 63 1.69 9.40 5.92
N ARG A 64 0.87 10.36 5.45
CA ARG A 64 0.22 11.37 6.30
C ARG A 64 -0.79 10.76 7.27
N ALA A 65 -1.44 9.66 6.89
CA ALA A 65 -2.39 8.99 7.77
C ALA A 65 -1.74 8.50 9.07
N LEU A 66 -0.42 8.27 9.08
CA LEU A 66 0.32 7.86 10.28
C LEU A 66 0.18 8.85 11.44
N GLU A 67 0.04 10.15 11.17
CA GLU A 67 -0.15 11.19 12.19
C GLU A 67 -1.44 11.00 13.00
N PHE A 68 -2.42 10.29 12.45
CA PHE A 68 -3.70 10.01 13.09
C PHE A 68 -3.77 8.62 13.73
N LEU A 69 -2.73 7.80 13.57
CA LEU A 69 -2.68 6.45 14.09
C LEU A 69 -2.00 6.40 15.47
N PRO A 70 -2.31 5.38 16.29
CA PRO A 70 -1.58 5.15 17.54
C PRO A 70 -0.08 4.98 17.29
N VAL A 71 0.74 5.41 18.25
CA VAL A 71 2.23 5.45 18.17
C VAL A 71 2.90 4.10 17.87
N ASN A 72 2.20 2.97 18.04
CA ASN A 72 2.73 1.64 17.73
C ASN A 72 2.51 1.23 16.26
N HIS A 73 1.98 2.11 15.42
CA HIS A 73 1.80 1.84 13.99
C HIS A 73 3.03 2.30 13.20
N CYS A 74 3.34 1.60 12.12
CA CYS A 74 4.29 2.05 11.12
C CYS A 74 3.75 1.81 9.71
N VAL A 75 4.15 2.66 8.76
CA VAL A 75 3.83 2.48 7.34
C VAL A 75 5.06 1.95 6.62
N VAL A 76 4.89 0.87 5.85
CA VAL A 76 5.93 0.28 5.00
C VAL A 76 5.48 0.36 3.55
N VAL A 77 6.29 1.01 2.72
CA VAL A 77 6.02 1.20 1.29
C VAL A 77 7.07 0.43 0.50
N VAL A 78 6.63 -0.49 -0.37
CA VAL A 78 7.54 -1.31 -1.19
C VAL A 78 7.17 -1.20 -2.67
N GLY A 79 8.16 -0.92 -3.51
CA GLY A 79 8.01 -1.05 -4.96
C GLY A 79 9.04 -0.29 -5.75
N ALA A 80 8.96 -0.42 -7.07
CA ALA A 80 9.86 0.27 -7.99
C ALA A 80 9.54 1.76 -8.06
N ASP A 81 10.58 2.60 -8.00
CA ASP A 81 10.46 4.04 -8.17
C ASP A 81 10.18 4.39 -9.64
N ASP A 82 9.15 5.20 -9.86
CA ASP A 82 8.72 5.71 -11.18
C ASP A 82 8.81 7.25 -11.22
N GLY A 83 9.62 7.85 -10.33
CA GLY A 83 9.92 9.29 -10.28
C GLY A 83 9.50 10.01 -9.00
N GLU A 84 8.82 9.34 -8.06
CA GLU A 84 8.26 9.96 -6.85
C GLU A 84 8.91 9.46 -5.55
N GLY A 85 9.79 8.45 -5.62
CA GLY A 85 10.39 7.81 -4.46
C GLY A 85 11.12 8.79 -3.54
N ARG A 86 11.91 9.70 -4.10
CA ARG A 86 12.61 10.74 -3.31
C ARG A 86 11.65 11.68 -2.59
N ARG A 87 10.55 12.08 -3.24
CA ARG A 87 9.54 12.95 -2.64
C ARG A 87 8.83 12.25 -1.49
N LEU A 88 8.46 10.97 -1.67
CA LEU A 88 7.82 10.17 -0.63
C LEU A 88 8.76 9.93 0.57
N ALA A 89 10.06 9.71 0.31
CA ALA A 89 11.06 9.59 1.36
C ALA A 89 11.22 10.89 2.18
N ASN A 90 11.23 12.06 1.52
CA ASN A 90 11.28 13.34 2.22
C ASN A 90 10.02 13.56 3.08
N LEU A 91 8.84 13.26 2.55
CA LEU A 91 7.59 13.34 3.31
C LEU A 91 7.62 12.44 4.56
N ALA A 92 8.13 11.21 4.43
CA ALA A 92 8.25 10.31 5.57
C ALA A 92 9.23 10.85 6.64
N ALA A 93 10.31 11.50 6.24
CA ALA A 93 11.28 12.10 7.16
C ALA A 93 10.75 13.34 7.89
N GLU A 94 9.84 14.11 7.27
CA GLU A 94 9.20 15.27 7.91
C GLU A 94 8.24 14.89 9.05
N LEU A 95 7.77 13.65 9.08
CA LEU A 95 6.77 13.14 10.04
C LEU A 95 7.39 12.31 11.19
N GLN A 96 8.72 12.17 11.25
CA GLN A 96 9.46 11.50 12.33
C GLN A 96 9.95 12.49 13.38
#